data_AF-A0AAD2VEC2-F1
#
_entry.id   AF-A0AAD2VEC2-F1
#
_cell.length_a   1.000
_cell.length_b   1.000
_cell.length_c   1.000
_cell.angle_alpha   90.00
_cell.angle_beta   90.00
_cell.angle_gamma   90.00
#
_symmetry.space_group_name_H-M   'P 1'
#
loop_
_entity.id
_entity.type
_entity.pdbx_description
1 polymer ?
#
loop_
_entity_poly.entity_id
_entity_poly.type
_entity_poly.pdbx_seq_one_letter_code
_entity_poly.pdbx_strand_id
1 'polypeptide(L)'
;MISDIRKDAEVRMDKCVEAFKTQISKIRTGRASPSLLDGIVVEYYGTPTPLRQLASVTVEDSRTLKINVFDRSMSPAVEKAIMASDLGLNPNSAGSDIRVPLPPLTEERRKDLTKIVRGEAEQARVAVRNVRRDANDKVKALLKDKEISEDDDRRSQDDVQKLTDAAIKKIEAALADKEAELMQF
;
A
#
# COMPACT_ATOMS: atom_id res chain seq x y z
N MET A 1 -7.14 -7.01 30.23
CA MET A 1 -7.55 -8.23 29.49
C MET A 1 -8.41 -7.89 28.28
N ILE A 2 -9.68 -7.48 28.44
CA ILE A 2 -10.54 -7.06 27.30
C ILE A 2 -9.95 -5.85 26.57
N SER A 3 -9.45 -4.86 27.32
CA SER A 3 -8.76 -3.68 26.79
C SER A 3 -7.57 -4.02 25.90
N ASP A 4 -6.82 -5.07 26.27
CA ASP A 4 -5.62 -5.50 25.56
C ASP A 4 -5.98 -6.24 24.28
N ILE A 5 -7.02 -7.09 24.32
CA ILE A 5 -7.57 -7.74 23.12
C ILE A 5 -8.08 -6.68 22.13
N ARG A 6 -8.80 -5.67 22.63
CA ARG A 6 -9.29 -4.57 21.79
C ARG A 6 -8.14 -3.78 21.14
N LYS A 7 -7.12 -3.43 21.93
CA LYS A 7 -5.96 -2.69 21.45
C LYS A 7 -5.14 -3.52 20.44
N ASP A 8 -4.97 -4.82 20.69
CA ASP A 8 -4.32 -5.75 19.75
C ASP A 8 -5.10 -5.83 18.44
N ALA A 9 -6.43 -5.95 18.50
CA ALA A 9 -7.29 -5.96 17.33
C ALA A 9 -7.20 -4.65 16.54
N GLU A 10 -7.24 -3.49 17.20
CA GLU A 10 -7.08 -2.18 16.59
C GLU A 10 -5.73 -2.07 15.84
N VAL A 11 -4.62 -2.41 16.50
CA VAL A 11 -3.28 -2.37 15.90
C VAL A 11 -3.17 -3.32 14.71
N ARG A 12 -3.73 -4.53 14.81
CA ARG A 12 -3.74 -5.49 13.70
C ARG A 12 -4.61 -5.00 12.53
N MET A 13 -5.77 -4.43 12.79
CA MET A 13 -6.65 -3.87 11.77
C MET A 13 -5.99 -2.69 11.05
N ASP A 14 -5.38 -1.76 11.78
CA ASP A 14 -4.67 -0.63 11.17
C ASP A 14 -3.48 -1.12 10.33
N LYS A 15 -2.75 -2.15 10.77
CA LYS A 15 -1.71 -2.79 9.93
C LYS A 15 -2.27 -3.37 8.63
N CYS A 16 -3.47 -3.97 8.65
CA CYS A 16 -4.12 -4.43 7.41
C CYS A 16 -4.45 -3.27 6.48
N VAL A 17 -4.94 -2.16 7.01
CA VAL A 17 -5.24 -0.95 6.23
C VAL A 17 -3.96 -0.36 5.62
N GLU A 18 -2.88 -0.25 6.38
CA GLU A 18 -1.61 0.28 5.89
C GLU A 18 -0.93 -0.65 4.87
N ALA A 19 -1.04 -1.97 5.06
CA ALA A 19 -0.59 -2.94 4.07
C ALA A 19 -1.34 -2.76 2.74
N PHE A 20 -2.67 -2.61 2.79
CA PHE A 20 -3.49 -2.32 1.61
C PHE A 20 -3.07 -1.04 0.91
N LYS A 21 -2.91 0.07 1.65
CA LYS A 21 -2.42 1.35 1.11
C LYS A 21 -1.07 1.21 0.41
N THR A 22 -0.16 0.44 1.01
CA THR A 22 1.18 0.19 0.47
C THR A 22 1.13 -0.68 -0.80
N GLN A 23 0.18 -1.60 -0.90
CA GLN A 23 -0.01 -2.42 -2.10
C GLN A 23 -0.58 -1.57 -3.24
N ILE A 24 -1.63 -0.79 -3.00
CA ILE A 24 -2.25 0.05 -4.04
C ILE A 24 -1.36 1.22 -4.47
N SER A 25 -0.45 1.70 -3.62
CA SER A 25 0.51 2.76 -3.99
C SER A 25 1.57 2.29 -5.00
N LYS A 26 1.80 0.97 -5.10
CA LYS A 26 2.68 0.36 -6.11
C LYS A 26 1.99 0.18 -7.46
N ILE A 27 0.66 0.30 -7.49
CA ILE A 27 -0.11 0.18 -8.73
C ILE A 27 0.03 1.49 -9.50
N ARG A 28 0.68 1.40 -10.67
CA ARG A 28 0.87 2.52 -11.59
C ARG A 28 -0.46 3.12 -12.00
N THR A 29 -0.62 4.41 -11.76
CA THR A 29 -1.69 5.25 -12.29
C THR A 29 -1.17 6.13 -13.41
N GLY A 30 -2.07 6.87 -14.07
CA GLY A 30 -1.69 7.87 -15.07
C GLY A 30 -1.00 9.12 -14.48
N ARG A 31 -0.85 9.21 -13.16
CA ARG A 31 -0.18 10.29 -12.45
C ARG A 31 1.19 9.85 -11.92
N ALA A 32 2.17 10.73 -12.04
CA ALA A 32 3.49 10.57 -11.46
C ALA A 32 3.42 10.59 -9.92
N SER A 33 3.70 9.43 -9.31
CA SER A 33 3.88 9.30 -7.86
C SER A 33 5.27 8.74 -7.54
N PRO A 34 6.06 9.39 -6.65
CA PRO A 34 7.35 8.86 -6.21
C PRO A 34 7.26 7.46 -5.60
N SER A 35 6.14 7.14 -4.94
CA SER A 35 5.90 5.86 -4.28
C SER A 35 5.97 4.65 -5.22
N LEU A 36 5.83 4.87 -6.52
CA LEU A 36 5.92 3.81 -7.53
C LEU A 36 7.32 3.17 -7.56
N LEU A 37 8.35 3.95 -7.24
CA LEU A 37 9.75 3.52 -7.34
C LEU A 37 10.32 3.01 -6.01
N ASP A 38 9.52 3.00 -4.93
CA ASP A 38 9.94 2.55 -3.59
C ASP A 38 10.36 1.07 -3.55
N GLY A 39 9.85 0.25 -4.49
CA GLY A 39 10.20 -1.16 -4.62
C GLY A 39 11.46 -1.45 -5.45
N ILE A 40 12.08 -0.43 -6.06
CA ILE A 40 13.25 -0.62 -6.92
C ILE A 40 14.51 -0.75 -6.08
N VAL A 41 15.25 -1.83 -6.32
CA VAL A 41 16.53 -2.13 -5.69
C VAL A 41 17.60 -2.09 -6.77
N VAL A 42 18.72 -1.44 -6.46
CA VAL A 42 19.88 -1.29 -7.34
C VAL A 42 21.09 -1.86 -6.63
N GLU A 43 21.93 -2.60 -7.35
CA GLU A 43 23.17 -3.12 -6.79
C GLU A 43 24.20 -1.99 -6.67
N TYR A 44 24.56 -1.64 -5.44
CA TYR A 44 25.58 -0.63 -5.13
C TYR A 44 26.78 -1.33 -4.51
N TYR A 45 27.89 -1.39 -5.25
CA TYR A 45 29.13 -2.08 -4.82
C TYR A 45 28.88 -3.52 -4.29
N GLY A 46 28.08 -4.31 -5.00
CA GLY A 46 27.78 -5.70 -4.64
C GLY A 46 26.69 -5.88 -3.57
N THR A 47 26.09 -4.79 -3.08
CA THR A 47 25.00 -4.84 -2.09
C THR A 47 23.68 -4.34 -2.68
N PRO A 48 22.58 -5.10 -2.56
CA PRO A 48 21.26 -4.65 -3.01
C PRO A 48 20.77 -3.48 -2.15
N THR A 49 20.68 -2.29 -2.74
CA THR A 49 20.36 -1.04 -2.06
C THR A 49 19.07 -0.42 -2.63
N PRO A 50 18.10 -0.02 -1.80
CA PRO A 50 16.88 0.63 -2.29
C PRO A 50 17.16 1.95 -3.00
N LEU A 51 16.41 2.23 -4.07
CA LEU A 51 16.59 3.43 -4.89
C LEU A 51 16.53 4.74 -4.07
N ARG A 52 15.67 4.81 -3.06
CA ARG A 52 15.53 5.99 -2.18
C ARG A 52 16.80 6.38 -1.42
N GLN A 53 17.74 5.46 -1.25
CA GLN A 53 19.03 5.74 -0.60
C GLN A 53 20.08 6.26 -1.58
N LEU A 54 19.90 5.97 -2.87
CA LEU A 54 20.85 6.31 -3.94
C LEU A 54 20.42 7.54 -4.73
N ALA A 55 19.13 7.90 -4.68
CA ALA A 55 18.56 8.98 -5.44
C ALA A 55 17.38 9.67 -4.74
N SER A 56 17.18 10.95 -5.06
CA SER A 56 16.00 11.72 -4.70
C SER A 56 14.96 11.67 -5.82
N VAL A 57 13.75 11.17 -5.50
CA VAL A 57 12.64 11.05 -6.45
C VAL A 57 11.67 12.21 -6.24
N THR A 58 11.44 12.99 -7.30
CA THR A 58 10.56 14.16 -7.31
C THR A 58 9.60 14.09 -8.49
N VAL A 59 8.45 14.75 -8.37
CA VAL A 59 7.50 14.89 -9.48
C VAL A 59 7.85 16.18 -10.23
N GLU A 60 8.32 16.07 -11.48
CA GLU A 60 8.62 17.24 -12.32
C GLU A 60 7.34 17.76 -13.00
N ASP A 61 6.51 16.84 -13.50
CA ASP A 61 5.20 17.12 -14.07
C ASP A 61 4.23 15.98 -13.71
N SER A 62 2.93 16.21 -13.86
CA SER A 62 1.83 15.26 -13.66
C SER A 62 2.08 13.86 -14.25
N ARG A 63 2.90 13.76 -15.32
CA ARG A 63 3.26 12.51 -15.99
C ARG A 63 4.75 12.21 -16.04
N THR A 64 5.59 13.00 -15.38
CA THR A 64 7.05 12.81 -15.44
C THR A 64 7.66 12.84 -14.04
N LEU A 65 8.33 11.75 -13.68
CA LEU A 65 9.16 11.68 -12.48
C LEU A 65 10.59 12.13 -12.80
N LYS A 66 11.18 12.92 -11.92
CA LYS A 66 12.58 13.29 -11.95
C LYS A 66 13.31 12.60 -10.79
N ILE A 67 14.33 11.83 -11.14
CA ILE A 67 15.17 11.09 -10.21
C ILE A 67 16.56 11.72 -10.26
N ASN A 68 16.99 12.33 -9.17
CA ASN A 68 18.33 12.89 -9.03
C ASN A 68 19.21 11.88 -8.29
N VAL A 69 20.17 11.28 -8.99
CA VAL A 69 21.08 10.27 -8.42
C VAL A 69 22.25 10.98 -7.74
N PHE A 70 22.55 10.62 -6.50
CA PHE A 70 23.63 11.25 -5.74
C PHE A 70 25.01 10.93 -6.31
N ASP A 71 25.19 9.71 -6.81
CA ASP A 71 26.39 9.26 -7.48
C ASP A 71 26.14 9.08 -8.98
N ARG A 72 26.74 9.96 -9.79
CA ARG A 72 26.58 9.93 -11.25
C ARG A 72 27.10 8.64 -11.89
N SER A 73 28.04 7.95 -11.26
CA SER A 73 28.53 6.66 -11.77
C SER A 73 27.45 5.56 -11.73
N MET A 74 26.46 5.73 -10.84
CA MET A 74 25.34 4.81 -10.65
C MET A 74 24.14 5.09 -11.56
N SER A 75 24.12 6.22 -12.28
CA SER A 75 23.01 6.56 -13.20
C SER A 75 22.65 5.40 -14.16
N PRO A 76 23.60 4.72 -14.83
CA PRO A 76 23.27 3.61 -15.74
C PRO A 76 22.67 2.39 -15.02
N ALA A 77 23.11 2.11 -13.79
CA ALA A 77 22.59 0.99 -13.00
C ALA A 77 21.16 1.28 -12.52
N VAL A 78 20.89 2.52 -12.09
CA VAL A 78 19.54 2.98 -11.74
C VAL A 78 18.60 2.92 -12.95
N GLU A 79 19.06 3.40 -14.11
CA GLU A 79 18.30 3.36 -15.36
C GLU A 79 17.91 1.94 -15.74
N LYS A 80 18.88 1.02 -15.69
CA LYS A 80 18.66 -0.41 -15.96
C LYS A 80 17.69 -1.05 -14.97
N ALA A 81 17.76 -0.71 -13.68
CA ALA A 81 16.84 -1.23 -12.67
C ALA A 81 15.39 -0.76 -12.90
N ILE A 82 15.20 0.49 -13.35
CA ILE A 82 13.87 1.02 -13.70
C ILE A 82 13.34 0.33 -14.96
N MET A 83 14.17 0.13 -16.00
CA MET A 83 13.76 -0.57 -17.21
C MET A 83 13.46 -2.06 -16.98
N ALA A 84 14.22 -2.70 -16.09
CA ALA A 84 14.02 -4.10 -15.72
C ALA A 84 12.81 -4.30 -14.79
N SER A 85 12.25 -3.23 -14.24
CA SER A 85 11.03 -3.32 -13.45
C SER A 85 9.81 -3.58 -14.33
N ASP A 86 8.82 -4.30 -13.80
CA ASP A 86 7.55 -4.58 -14.49
C ASP A 86 6.67 -3.32 -14.71
N LEU A 87 7.21 -2.13 -14.48
CA LEU A 87 6.51 -0.85 -14.62
C LEU A 87 6.38 -0.39 -16.07
N GLY A 88 7.19 -0.95 -16.99
CA GLY A 88 7.18 -0.62 -18.42
C GLY A 88 7.49 0.86 -18.68
N LEU A 89 8.50 1.39 -17.98
CA LEU A 89 8.91 2.79 -18.03
C LEU A 89 10.19 2.92 -18.84
N ASN A 90 10.26 3.97 -19.66
CA ASN A 90 11.43 4.28 -20.47
C ASN A 90 12.11 5.54 -19.90
N PRO A 91 13.07 5.38 -18.97
CA PRO A 91 13.83 6.50 -18.43
C PRO A 91 14.66 7.19 -19.53
N ASN A 92 14.89 8.48 -19.37
CA ASN A 92 15.79 9.29 -20.19
C ASN A 92 16.78 10.00 -19.26
N SER A 93 18.05 9.64 -19.35
CA SER A 93 19.11 10.16 -18.50
C SER A 93 19.77 11.41 -19.10
N ALA A 94 19.87 12.46 -18.29
CA ALA A 94 20.56 13.72 -18.58
C ALA A 94 21.60 13.98 -17.48
N GLY A 95 22.72 13.26 -17.54
CA GLY A 95 23.79 13.36 -16.54
C GLY A 95 23.43 12.70 -15.20
N SER A 96 23.23 13.50 -14.15
CA SER A 96 22.81 13.04 -12.81
C SER A 96 21.29 12.98 -12.64
N ASP A 97 20.53 13.60 -13.57
CA ASP A 97 19.08 13.61 -13.56
C ASP A 97 18.54 12.54 -14.52
N ILE A 98 17.61 11.71 -14.06
CA ILE A 98 16.90 10.72 -14.86
C ILE A 98 15.42 11.11 -14.90
N ARG A 99 14.88 11.34 -16.09
CA ARG A 99 13.47 11.65 -16.31
C ARG A 99 12.73 10.37 -16.68
N VAL A 100 11.63 10.08 -16.00
CA VAL A 100 10.82 8.89 -16.25
C VAL A 100 9.42 9.33 -16.66
N PRO A 101 9.14 9.45 -17.97
CA PRO A 101 7.80 9.71 -18.47
C PRO A 101 6.91 8.49 -18.23
N LEU A 102 5.71 8.73 -17.70
CA LEU A 102 4.66 7.72 -17.56
C LEU A 102 3.77 7.76 -18.81
N PRO A 103 3.77 6.71 -19.65
CA PRO A 103 2.88 6.66 -20.79
C PRO A 103 1.42 6.59 -20.31
N PRO A 104 0.48 7.23 -21.03
CA PRO A 104 -0.94 7.20 -20.69
C PRO A 104 -1.45 5.75 -20.68
N LEU A 105 -2.36 5.46 -19.76
CA LEU A 105 -2.98 4.15 -19.68
C LEU A 105 -4.08 4.02 -20.74
N THR A 106 -4.08 2.91 -21.49
CA THR A 106 -5.20 2.57 -22.37
C THR A 106 -6.44 2.23 -21.55
N GLU A 107 -7.63 2.41 -22.14
CA GLU A 107 -8.89 2.14 -21.44
C GLU A 107 -9.00 0.68 -20.95
N GLU A 108 -8.52 -0.26 -21.76
CA GLU A 108 -8.43 -1.68 -21.41
C GLU A 108 -7.52 -1.90 -20.18
N ARG A 109 -6.34 -1.28 -20.18
CA ARG A 109 -5.40 -1.40 -19.05
C ARG A 109 -5.96 -0.78 -17.78
N ARG A 110 -6.69 0.34 -17.86
CA ARG A 110 -7.36 0.96 -16.70
C ARG A 110 -8.40 0.01 -16.10
N LYS A 111 -9.25 -0.61 -16.94
CA LYS A 111 -10.27 -1.57 -16.48
C LYS A 111 -9.63 -2.76 -15.77
N ASP A 112 -8.52 -3.28 -16.28
CA ASP A 112 -7.80 -4.38 -15.63
C ASP A 112 -7.16 -3.99 -14.31
N LEU A 113 -6.53 -2.81 -14.24
CA LEU A 113 -5.96 -2.28 -13.00
C LEU A 113 -7.04 -2.05 -11.94
N THR A 114 -8.21 -1.54 -12.33
CA THR A 114 -9.35 -1.37 -11.42
C THR A 114 -9.81 -2.72 -10.84
N LYS A 115 -9.85 -3.79 -11.65
CA LYS A 115 -10.18 -5.14 -11.14
C LYS A 115 -9.16 -5.62 -10.11
N ILE A 116 -7.86 -5.38 -10.35
CA ILE A 116 -6.79 -5.76 -9.43
C ILE A 116 -6.93 -5.00 -8.10
N VAL A 117 -7.11 -3.68 -8.16
CA VAL A 117 -7.30 -2.82 -6.96
C VAL A 117 -8.51 -3.28 -6.14
N ARG A 118 -9.62 -3.62 -6.78
CA ARG A 118 -10.81 -4.18 -6.11
C ARG A 118 -10.53 -5.53 -5.47
N GLY A 119 -9.75 -6.39 -6.12
CA GLY A 119 -9.31 -7.68 -5.58
C GLY A 119 -8.49 -7.52 -4.30
N GLU A 120 -7.50 -6.62 -4.31
CA GLU A 120 -6.68 -6.29 -3.14
C GLU A 120 -7.52 -5.71 -1.99
N ALA A 121 -8.50 -4.85 -2.29
CA ALA A 121 -9.39 -4.30 -1.28
C ALA A 121 -10.26 -5.36 -0.62
N GLU A 122 -10.75 -6.35 -1.37
CA GLU A 122 -11.50 -7.46 -0.79
C GLU A 122 -10.61 -8.35 0.08
N GLN A 123 -9.37 -8.61 -0.33
CA GLN A 123 -8.41 -9.31 0.53
C GLN A 123 -8.16 -8.56 1.84
N ALA A 124 -8.00 -7.24 1.79
CA ALA A 124 -7.83 -6.40 2.98
C ALA A 124 -9.06 -6.45 3.90
N ARG A 125 -10.27 -6.40 3.34
CA ARG A 125 -11.53 -6.55 4.10
C ARG A 125 -11.62 -7.93 4.76
N VAL A 126 -11.27 -9.00 4.05
CA VAL A 126 -11.24 -10.36 4.61
C VAL A 126 -10.24 -10.43 5.77
N ALA A 127 -9.05 -9.85 5.63
CA ALA A 127 -8.05 -9.79 6.70
C ALA A 127 -8.59 -9.08 7.94
N VAL A 128 -9.25 -7.92 7.78
CA VAL A 128 -9.89 -7.19 8.89
C VAL A 128 -11.00 -8.03 9.55
N ARG A 129 -11.84 -8.72 8.77
CA ARG A 129 -12.88 -9.61 9.31
C ARG A 129 -12.31 -10.81 10.08
N ASN A 130 -11.15 -11.33 9.65
CA ASN A 130 -10.44 -12.38 10.38
C ASN A 130 -9.90 -11.86 11.71
N VAL A 131 -9.33 -10.64 11.76
CA VAL A 131 -8.90 -10.02 13.02
C VAL A 131 -10.07 -9.85 13.99
N ARG A 132 -11.24 -9.41 13.49
CA ARG A 132 -12.48 -9.35 14.29
C ARG A 132 -12.85 -10.71 14.87
N ARG A 133 -12.82 -11.76 14.05
CA ARG A 133 -13.14 -13.13 14.48
C ARG A 133 -12.19 -13.60 15.58
N ASP A 134 -10.88 -13.42 15.38
CA ASP A 134 -9.86 -13.76 16.39
C ASP A 134 -10.11 -13.03 17.72
N ALA A 135 -10.43 -11.73 17.66
CA ALA A 135 -10.71 -10.93 18.86
C ALA A 135 -11.96 -11.43 19.59
N ASN A 136 -13.05 -11.70 18.85
CA ASN A 136 -14.29 -12.21 19.43
C ASN A 136 -14.12 -13.62 20.01
N ASP A 137 -13.35 -14.49 19.36
CA ASP A 137 -13.07 -15.84 19.85
C ASP A 137 -12.26 -15.80 21.17
N LYS A 138 -11.31 -14.86 21.30
CA LYS A 138 -10.59 -14.61 22.57
C LYS A 138 -11.52 -14.13 23.69
N VAL A 139 -12.41 -13.18 23.41
CA VAL A 139 -13.38 -12.68 24.40
C VAL A 139 -14.34 -13.79 24.82
N LYS A 140 -14.80 -14.61 23.87
CA LYS A 140 -15.66 -15.76 24.14
C LYS A 140 -14.97 -16.84 24.99
N ALA A 141 -13.66 -17.00 24.87
CA ALA A 141 -12.88 -17.87 25.75
C ALA A 141 -12.89 -17.35 27.19
N LEU A 142 -12.64 -16.05 27.39
CA LEU A 142 -12.71 -15.41 28.71
C LEU A 142 -14.09 -15.55 29.38
N LEU A 143 -15.17 -15.50 28.58
CA LEU A 143 -16.53 -15.72 29.08
C LEU A 143 -16.72 -17.16 29.59
N LYS A 144 -16.19 -18.17 28.86
CA LYS A 144 -16.24 -19.57 29.27
C LYS A 144 -15.44 -19.83 30.55
N ASP A 145 -14.31 -19.15 30.69
CA ASP A 145 -13.44 -19.23 31.86
C ASP A 145 -13.99 -18.42 33.05
N LYS A 146 -15.13 -17.73 32.88
CA LYS A 146 -15.80 -16.87 33.86
C LYS A 146 -14.94 -15.70 34.34
N GLU A 147 -13.98 -15.27 33.53
CA GLU A 147 -13.17 -14.08 33.79
C GLU A 147 -13.93 -12.78 33.48
N ILE A 148 -14.98 -12.85 32.67
CA ILE A 148 -15.80 -11.70 32.24
C ILE A 148 -17.30 -12.01 32.36
N SER A 149 -18.13 -10.98 32.46
CA SER A 149 -19.60 -11.10 32.44
C SER A 149 -20.17 -11.16 31.03
N GLU A 150 -21.42 -11.61 30.88
CA GLU A 150 -22.13 -11.59 29.58
C GLU A 150 -22.34 -10.15 29.06
N ASP A 151 -22.51 -9.19 29.97
CA ASP A 151 -22.61 -7.76 29.61
C ASP A 151 -21.28 -7.24 29.05
N ASP A 152 -20.15 -7.68 29.60
CA ASP A 152 -18.82 -7.29 29.11
C ASP A 152 -18.51 -7.93 27.75
N ASP A 153 -18.93 -9.18 27.51
CA ASP A 153 -18.83 -9.82 26.19
C ASP A 153 -19.61 -9.03 25.13
N ARG A 154 -20.87 -8.67 25.42
CA ARG A 154 -21.69 -7.86 24.50
C ARG A 154 -21.05 -6.50 24.20
N ARG A 155 -20.60 -5.79 25.24
CA ARG A 155 -19.90 -4.50 25.07
C ARG A 155 -18.62 -4.65 24.23
N SER A 156 -17.86 -5.71 24.47
CA SER A 156 -16.63 -5.96 23.71
C SER A 156 -16.94 -6.27 22.24
N GLN A 157 -17.99 -7.04 21.94
CA GLN A 157 -18.40 -7.32 20.57
C GLN A 157 -18.81 -6.05 19.83
N ASP A 158 -19.56 -5.16 20.48
CA ASP A 158 -19.94 -3.86 19.91
C ASP A 158 -18.72 -2.97 19.63
N ASP A 159 -17.76 -2.92 20.55
CA ASP A 159 -16.53 -2.15 20.38
C ASP A 159 -15.67 -2.69 19.22
N VAL A 160 -15.47 -4.01 19.14
CA VAL A 160 -14.72 -4.64 18.04
C VAL A 160 -15.46 -4.43 16.71
N GLN A 161 -16.79 -4.46 16.70
CA GLN A 161 -17.59 -4.17 15.51
C GLN A 161 -17.36 -2.74 15.02
N LYS A 162 -17.39 -1.74 15.91
CA LYS A 162 -17.09 -0.34 15.56
C LYS A 162 -15.69 -0.18 14.97
N LEU A 163 -14.67 -0.85 15.53
CA LEU A 163 -13.30 -0.84 14.99
C LEU A 163 -13.24 -1.44 13.59
N THR A 164 -13.95 -2.55 13.39
CA THR A 164 -14.04 -3.23 12.09
C THR A 164 -14.66 -2.31 11.04
N ASP A 165 -15.78 -1.66 11.37
CA ASP A 165 -16.49 -0.75 10.46
C ASP A 165 -15.65 0.48 10.13
N ALA A 166 -14.91 1.02 11.11
CA ALA A 166 -13.97 2.12 10.88
C ALA A 166 -12.83 1.71 9.94
N ALA A 167 -12.24 0.53 10.12
CA ALA A 167 -11.18 0.02 9.25
C ALA A 167 -11.69 -0.25 7.82
N ILE A 168 -12.88 -0.84 7.67
CA ILE A 168 -13.52 -1.05 6.36
C ILE A 168 -13.76 0.28 5.65
N LYS A 169 -14.26 1.30 6.36
CA LYS A 169 -14.42 2.65 5.77
C LYS A 169 -13.10 3.24 5.28
N LYS A 170 -12.00 3.05 6.02
CA LYS A 170 -10.67 3.50 5.57
C LYS A 170 -10.23 2.79 4.28
N ILE A 171 -10.50 1.48 4.16
CA ILE A 171 -10.22 0.70 2.94
C ILE A 171 -11.07 1.19 1.78
N GLU A 172 -12.36 1.44 2.00
CA GLU A 172 -13.28 1.95 0.97
C GLU A 172 -12.92 3.35 0.47
N ALA A 173 -12.54 4.25 1.37
CA ALA A 173 -12.05 5.56 0.99
C ALA A 173 -10.80 5.45 0.10
N ALA A 174 -9.80 4.67 0.52
CA ALA A 174 -8.57 4.47 -0.24
C ALA A 174 -8.81 3.76 -1.60
N LEU A 175 -9.77 2.83 -1.67
CA LEU A 175 -10.22 2.22 -2.92
C LEU A 175 -10.83 3.28 -3.85
N ALA A 176 -11.79 4.06 -3.35
CA ALA A 176 -12.50 5.05 -4.15
C ALA A 176 -11.56 6.12 -4.71
N ASP A 177 -10.62 6.61 -3.89
CA ASP A 177 -9.58 7.55 -4.32
C ASP A 177 -8.73 6.96 -5.46
N LYS A 178 -8.35 5.68 -5.34
CA LYS A 178 -7.53 5.01 -6.35
C LYS A 178 -8.30 4.72 -7.64
N GLU A 179 -9.58 4.36 -7.56
CA GLU A 179 -10.44 4.17 -8.72
C GLU A 179 -10.66 5.49 -9.47
N ALA A 180 -10.89 6.59 -8.75
CA ALA A 180 -11.01 7.91 -9.34
C ALA A 180 -9.70 8.30 -10.07
N GLU A 181 -8.54 8.02 -9.46
CA GLU A 181 -7.23 8.28 -10.07
C GLU A 181 -7.02 7.48 -11.38
N LEU A 182 -7.44 6.21 -11.42
CA LEU A 182 -7.35 5.36 -12.62
C LEU A 182 -8.32 5.78 -13.73
N MET A 183 -9.48 6.31 -13.37
CA MET A 183 -10.50 6.72 -14.35
C MET A 183 -10.25 8.13 -14.91
N GLN A 184 -9.58 9.00 -14.16
CA GLN A 184 -9.24 10.37 -14.62
C GLN A 184 -8.06 10.42 -15.61
N PHE A 185 -7.07 9.53 -15.51
CA PHE A 185 -5.79 9.62 -16.25
C PHE A 185 -5.32 8.34 -16.91
#